data_AF-K2RA49-F1
#
_entry.id   AF-K2RA49-F1
#
_cell.length_a   1.000
_cell.length_b   1.000
_cell.length_c   1.000
_cell.angle_alpha   90.00
_cell.angle_beta   90.00
_cell.angle_gamma   90.00
#
_symmetry.space_group_name_H-M   'P 1'
#
loop_
_entity.id
_entity.type
_entity.pdbx_description
1 polymer ?
#
loop_
_entity_poly.entity_id
_entity_poly.type
_entity_poly.pdbx_seq_one_letter_code
_entity_poly.pdbx_strand_id
1 'polypeptide(L)'
;MRRSLLNPILAFGALIILIIGISYVGNTIEGYVPPQKPQEITSISIGDTVTTGMDVVDDSKIRKVAFLYHPDYLNELFQTGNYLQAITGLLTGSIETPVSEFIGANISPQGIAQGFEGPGFLSVQGQQLVVTAPQTFVWGYKTTYTVGIKTSNGLEIRTGGKNGKVVNVISESDINNNTVPHDYVSVSTTKKWYSNADTGDYIIMDYSLNGFNDGRNPITPDNIKKFFGQSVVDYMENYPSGSPIMAYSGSQSETTVASYSESLGSYPEYGDAARSYNAKQFATGWNGTIIPPKTSSSGKLNIGYQPIADPNATSTGGYATHGVCPAGRSLRGAVTSLGLGLPSGMAWGELSVPYGVSPTEGIKIYNSQNYPIKILMWTEGSDSSTVIYTRIVKLG
;
A
#
# COMPACT_ATOMS: atom_id res chain seq x y z
N MET A 1 3.67 -38.71 71.56
CA MET A 1 3.63 -37.37 70.94
C MET A 1 2.43 -37.29 69.99
N ARG A 2 1.34 -36.61 70.38
CA ARG A 2 0.22 -36.31 69.48
C ARG A 2 0.38 -34.84 69.05
N ARG A 3 0.70 -34.60 67.77
CA ARG A 3 0.60 -33.26 67.18
C ARG A 3 -0.88 -32.87 67.17
N SER A 4 -1.21 -31.80 67.89
CA SER A 4 -2.52 -31.15 67.81
C SER A 4 -2.76 -30.72 66.37
N LEU A 5 -3.74 -31.35 65.73
CA LEU A 5 -4.39 -30.78 64.56
C LEU A 5 -4.99 -29.44 65.00
N LEU A 6 -4.65 -28.35 64.33
CA LEU A 6 -5.38 -27.09 64.44
C LEU A 6 -6.88 -27.40 64.34
N ASN A 7 -7.69 -26.84 65.23
CA ASN A 7 -9.13 -27.00 65.17
C ASN A 7 -9.63 -26.53 63.79
N PRO A 8 -10.15 -27.42 62.92
CA PRO A 8 -10.37 -27.12 61.51
C PRO A 8 -11.32 -25.92 61.32
N ILE A 9 -12.24 -25.69 62.26
CA ILE A 9 -13.16 -24.53 62.25
C ILE A 9 -12.39 -23.21 62.46
N LEU A 10 -11.42 -23.17 63.38
CA LEU A 10 -10.57 -21.98 63.61
C LEU A 10 -9.62 -21.74 62.44
N ALA A 11 -9.09 -22.82 61.84
CA ALA A 11 -8.27 -22.72 60.64
C ALA A 11 -9.06 -22.18 59.44
N PHE A 12 -10.31 -22.66 59.24
CA PHE A 12 -11.20 -22.13 58.19
C PHE A 12 -11.61 -20.68 58.45
N GLY A 13 -11.94 -20.32 59.69
CA GLY A 13 -12.28 -18.94 60.05
C GLY A 13 -11.12 -17.96 59.80
N ALA A 14 -9.90 -18.35 60.17
CA ALA A 14 -8.69 -17.56 59.88
C ALA A 14 -8.42 -17.43 58.37
N LEU A 15 -8.67 -18.50 57.59
CA LEU A 15 -8.51 -18.50 56.13
C LEU A 15 -9.49 -17.52 55.46
N ILE A 16 -10.75 -17.51 55.89
CA ILE A 16 -11.78 -16.61 55.36
C ILE A 16 -11.41 -15.14 55.64
N ILE A 17 -10.95 -14.83 56.87
CA ILE A 17 -10.52 -13.47 57.23
C ILE A 17 -9.30 -13.05 56.40
N LEU A 18 -8.34 -13.95 56.18
CA LEU A 18 -7.19 -13.72 55.32
C LEU A 18 -7.60 -13.46 53.86
N ILE A 19 -8.54 -14.24 53.31
CA ILE A 19 -9.05 -14.04 51.96
C ILE A 19 -9.74 -12.69 51.83
N ILE A 20 -10.63 -12.33 52.78
CA ILE A 20 -11.33 -11.03 52.77
C ILE A 20 -10.33 -9.87 52.87
N GLY A 21 -9.36 -9.97 53.77
CA GLY A 21 -8.32 -8.95 53.94
C GLY A 21 -7.44 -8.80 52.70
N ILE A 22 -7.02 -9.91 52.09
CA ILE A 22 -6.23 -9.91 50.85
C ILE A 22 -7.05 -9.33 49.69
N SER A 23 -8.33 -9.71 49.53
CA SER A 23 -9.22 -9.18 48.50
C SER A 23 -9.45 -7.66 48.66
N TYR A 24 -9.64 -7.16 49.88
CA TYR A 24 -9.79 -5.72 50.11
C TYR A 24 -8.54 -4.92 49.73
N VAL A 25 -7.37 -5.40 50.14
CA VAL A 25 -6.08 -4.78 49.78
C VAL A 25 -5.84 -4.86 48.27
N GLY A 26 -6.20 -5.98 47.65
CA GLY A 26 -6.11 -6.18 46.20
C GLY A 26 -6.92 -5.20 45.38
N ASN A 27 -8.22 -5.14 45.65
CA ASN A 27 -9.12 -4.21 44.97
C ASN A 27 -8.66 -2.75 45.14
N THR A 28 -8.05 -2.44 46.29
CA THR A 28 -7.49 -1.11 46.56
C THR A 28 -6.23 -0.88 45.70
N ILE A 29 -5.33 -1.85 45.59
CA ILE A 29 -4.10 -1.76 44.77
C ILE A 29 -4.42 -1.72 43.26
N GLU A 30 -5.40 -2.49 42.80
CA GLU A 30 -5.86 -2.46 41.40
C GLU A 30 -6.38 -1.09 41.00
N GLY A 31 -7.07 -0.38 41.91
CA GLY A 31 -7.48 1.01 41.68
C GLY A 31 -6.31 1.98 41.44
N TYR A 32 -5.08 1.62 41.83
CA TYR A 32 -3.86 2.41 41.61
C TYR A 32 -3.00 1.92 40.43
N VAL A 33 -3.25 0.73 39.89
CA VAL A 33 -2.52 0.19 38.74
C VAL A 33 -3.36 0.42 37.49
N PRO A 34 -2.95 1.32 36.57
CA PRO A 34 -3.75 1.60 35.39
C PRO A 34 -3.90 0.34 34.52
N PRO A 35 -5.09 0.11 33.92
CA PRO A 35 -5.29 -0.96 32.94
C PRO A 35 -4.24 -0.93 31.86
N GLN A 36 -3.74 -2.10 31.47
CA GLN A 36 -2.79 -2.20 30.36
C GLN A 36 -3.46 -1.72 29.08
N LYS A 37 -2.74 -0.93 28.29
CA LYS A 37 -3.28 -0.41 27.03
C LYS A 37 -3.21 -1.50 25.95
N PRO A 38 -4.23 -1.63 25.08
CA PRO A 38 -4.22 -2.65 24.03
C PRO A 38 -3.02 -2.55 23.08
N GLN A 39 -2.49 -1.35 22.86
CA GLN A 39 -1.30 -1.14 22.02
C GLN A 39 -0.05 -1.82 22.59
N GLU A 40 0.02 -1.99 23.91
CA GLU A 40 1.20 -2.55 24.61
C GLU A 40 1.34 -4.06 24.41
N ILE A 41 0.28 -4.73 23.98
CA ILE A 41 0.26 -6.20 23.78
C ILE A 41 0.32 -6.59 22.31
N THR A 42 0.60 -5.65 21.40
CA THR A 42 0.57 -5.92 19.96
C THR A 42 1.82 -6.64 19.48
N SER A 43 1.67 -7.58 18.54
CA SER A 43 2.80 -8.25 17.85
C SER A 43 3.35 -7.42 16.68
N ILE A 44 2.52 -6.52 16.14
CA ILE A 44 2.82 -5.61 15.03
C ILE A 44 2.40 -4.19 15.39
N SER A 45 2.86 -3.18 14.66
CA SER A 45 2.56 -1.79 15.01
C SER A 45 1.10 -1.43 14.69
N ILE A 46 0.52 -0.53 15.48
CA ILE A 46 -0.75 0.11 15.11
C ILE A 46 -0.58 0.83 13.78
N GLY A 47 -1.54 0.62 12.88
CA GLY A 47 -1.53 1.08 11.50
C GLY A 47 -0.94 0.07 10.51
N ASP A 48 -0.28 -1.00 10.94
CA ASP A 48 0.31 -1.97 10.01
C ASP A 48 -0.78 -2.78 9.29
N THR A 49 -0.51 -3.15 8.04
CA THR A 49 -1.42 -3.98 7.24
C THR A 49 -1.50 -5.40 7.81
N VAL A 50 -2.72 -5.93 7.86
CA VAL A 50 -3.04 -7.25 8.41
C VAL A 50 -3.88 -8.03 7.41
N THR A 51 -3.53 -9.30 7.23
CA THR A 51 -4.35 -10.28 6.50
C THR A 51 -4.87 -11.33 7.47
N THR A 52 -5.99 -11.95 7.11
CA THR A 52 -6.56 -13.08 7.87
C THR A 52 -5.51 -14.15 8.18
N GLY A 53 -5.49 -14.62 9.42
CA GLY A 53 -4.54 -15.63 9.93
C GLY A 53 -3.25 -15.07 10.54
N MET A 54 -3.03 -13.76 10.53
CA MET A 54 -1.88 -13.15 11.21
C MET A 54 -2.13 -13.03 12.72
N ASP A 55 -1.12 -13.38 13.52
CA ASP A 55 -1.08 -13.05 14.95
C ASP A 55 -0.87 -11.54 15.12
N VAL A 56 -1.81 -10.87 15.78
CA VAL A 56 -1.75 -9.42 16.05
C VAL A 56 -1.55 -9.09 17.53
N VAL A 57 -1.67 -10.09 18.40
CA VAL A 57 -1.38 -10.02 19.84
C VAL A 57 -0.10 -10.79 20.14
N ASP A 58 0.69 -10.27 21.07
CA ASP A 58 1.88 -10.90 21.62
C ASP A 58 1.63 -11.23 23.09
N ASP A 59 1.29 -12.50 23.35
CA ASP A 59 0.98 -13.00 24.69
C ASP A 59 2.11 -12.75 25.71
N SER A 60 3.37 -12.67 25.25
CA SER A 60 4.51 -12.42 26.13
C SER A 60 4.51 -11.00 26.72
N LYS A 61 3.77 -10.07 26.10
CA LYS A 61 3.62 -8.68 26.56
C LYS A 61 2.41 -8.48 27.48
N ILE A 62 1.55 -9.49 27.66
CA ILE A 62 0.38 -9.40 28.52
C ILE A 62 0.80 -9.35 29.98
N ARG A 63 0.30 -8.34 30.71
CA ARG A 63 0.58 -8.17 32.13
C ARG A 63 -0.05 -9.31 32.94
N LYS A 64 0.72 -9.81 33.90
CA LYS A 64 0.24 -10.78 34.90
C LYS A 64 -0.34 -10.04 36.10
N VAL A 65 -1.49 -10.48 36.56
CA VAL A 65 -2.23 -9.97 37.73
C VAL A 65 -2.43 -11.10 38.73
N ALA A 66 -2.66 -10.78 40.01
CA ALA A 66 -2.87 -11.83 41.01
C ALA A 66 -4.23 -12.50 40.81
N PHE A 67 -4.29 -13.83 40.71
CA PHE A 67 -5.54 -14.54 40.39
C PHE A 67 -6.61 -14.39 41.49
N LEU A 68 -6.19 -14.10 42.73
CA LEU A 68 -7.09 -13.86 43.86
C LEU A 68 -8.02 -12.66 43.65
N TYR A 69 -7.63 -11.73 42.77
CA TYR A 69 -8.41 -10.53 42.44
C TYR A 69 -9.22 -10.71 41.15
N HIS A 70 -8.79 -11.64 40.29
CA HIS A 70 -9.47 -11.97 39.04
C HIS A 70 -9.69 -13.49 38.88
N PRO A 71 -10.53 -14.12 39.73
CA PRO A 71 -10.84 -15.54 39.62
C PRO A 71 -11.64 -15.88 38.35
N ASP A 72 -12.32 -14.89 37.78
CA ASP A 72 -13.02 -14.94 36.49
C ASP A 72 -12.08 -15.18 35.31
N TYR A 73 -10.87 -14.60 35.34
CA TYR A 73 -9.86 -14.81 34.28
C TYR A 73 -9.42 -16.27 34.18
N LEU A 74 -9.36 -17.01 35.29
CA LEU A 74 -9.10 -18.46 35.27
C LEU A 74 -10.16 -19.19 34.45
N ASN A 75 -11.44 -18.89 34.70
CA ASN A 75 -12.55 -19.51 34.00
C ASN A 75 -12.49 -19.22 32.49
N GLU A 76 -12.15 -17.97 32.13
CA GLU A 76 -12.02 -17.57 30.74
C GLU A 76 -10.85 -18.24 30.00
N LEU A 77 -9.69 -18.37 30.65
CA LEU A 77 -8.56 -19.12 30.07
C LEU A 77 -8.91 -20.59 29.84
N PHE A 78 -9.70 -21.21 30.72
CA PHE A 78 -10.19 -22.58 30.49
C PHE A 78 -11.15 -22.66 29.30
N GLN A 79 -12.05 -21.69 29.14
CA GLN A 79 -13.03 -21.66 28.05
C GLN A 79 -12.37 -21.37 26.69
N THR A 80 -11.31 -20.58 26.67
CA THR A 80 -10.58 -20.18 25.46
C THR A 80 -9.48 -21.18 25.04
N GLY A 81 -9.25 -22.22 25.85
CA GLY A 81 -8.29 -23.30 25.56
C GLY A 81 -6.86 -23.04 26.05
N ASN A 82 -6.63 -21.96 26.80
CA ASN A 82 -5.33 -21.54 27.31
C ASN A 82 -4.94 -22.25 28.62
N TYR A 83 -4.97 -23.60 28.59
CA TYR A 83 -4.79 -24.43 29.78
C TYR A 83 -3.44 -24.27 30.47
N LEU A 84 -2.36 -24.06 29.71
CA LEU A 84 -1.02 -23.91 30.27
C LEU A 84 -0.89 -22.62 31.10
N GLN A 85 -1.48 -21.52 30.63
CA GLN A 85 -1.53 -20.26 31.37
C GLN A 85 -2.39 -20.40 32.63
N ALA A 86 -3.54 -21.08 32.54
CA ALA A 86 -4.39 -21.34 33.70
C ALA A 86 -3.66 -22.18 34.79
N ILE A 87 -2.99 -23.27 34.39
CA ILE A 87 -2.22 -24.11 35.32
C ILE A 87 -1.05 -23.34 35.94
N THR A 88 -0.31 -22.58 35.13
CA THR A 88 0.80 -21.75 35.62
C THR A 88 0.29 -20.68 36.58
N GLY A 89 -0.88 -20.10 36.32
CA GLY A 89 -1.51 -19.13 37.20
C GLY A 89 -1.88 -19.68 38.57
N LEU A 90 -2.43 -20.90 38.62
CA LEU A 90 -2.71 -21.60 39.87
C LEU A 90 -1.44 -21.92 40.68
N LEU A 91 -0.33 -22.27 40.01
CA LEU A 91 0.93 -22.60 40.66
C LEU A 91 1.71 -21.38 41.16
N THR A 92 1.65 -20.27 40.42
CA THR A 92 2.46 -19.06 40.70
C THR A 92 1.72 -17.99 41.49
N GLY A 93 0.38 -18.08 41.55
CA GLY A 93 -0.45 -17.05 42.17
C GLY A 93 -0.74 -15.85 41.25
N SER A 94 -0.22 -15.83 40.02
CA SER A 94 -0.40 -14.76 39.04
C SER A 94 -0.88 -15.29 37.70
N ILE A 95 -1.97 -14.73 37.17
CA ILE A 95 -2.61 -15.09 35.91
C ILE A 95 -2.45 -13.96 34.89
N GLU A 96 -2.34 -14.30 33.60
CA GLU A 96 -2.36 -13.32 32.51
C GLU A 96 -3.78 -12.80 32.30
N THR A 97 -3.93 -11.49 32.06
CA THR A 97 -5.23 -10.94 31.67
C THR A 97 -5.69 -11.59 30.36
N PRO A 98 -6.92 -12.14 30.28
CA PRO A 98 -7.43 -12.77 29.07
C PRO A 98 -7.36 -11.85 27.85
N VAL A 99 -6.97 -12.39 26.70
CA VAL A 99 -6.80 -11.63 25.45
C VAL A 99 -8.11 -10.92 25.06
N SER A 100 -9.25 -11.55 25.31
CA SER A 100 -10.63 -11.06 25.15
C SER A 100 -10.88 -9.69 25.79
N GLU A 101 -10.20 -9.33 26.88
CA GLU A 101 -10.31 -8.02 27.53
C GLU A 101 -9.72 -6.90 26.67
N PHE A 102 -8.78 -7.24 25.79
CA PHE A 102 -8.07 -6.27 24.96
C PHE A 102 -8.51 -6.26 23.50
N ILE A 103 -9.17 -7.31 23.03
CA ILE A 103 -9.51 -7.45 21.61
C ILE A 103 -10.97 -7.06 21.35
N GLY A 104 -11.22 -6.59 20.13
CA GLY A 104 -12.56 -6.31 19.62
C GLY A 104 -12.78 -6.98 18.27
N ALA A 105 -13.42 -6.26 17.35
CA ALA A 105 -13.80 -6.80 16.05
C ALA A 105 -12.59 -7.37 15.28
N ASN A 106 -12.86 -8.48 14.58
CA ASN A 106 -11.95 -9.14 13.63
C ASN A 106 -10.66 -9.72 14.22
N ILE A 107 -10.64 -10.00 15.53
CA ILE A 107 -9.56 -10.72 16.21
C ILE A 107 -10.17 -11.88 17.00
N SER A 108 -9.57 -13.07 16.90
CA SER A 108 -10.01 -14.24 17.67
C SER A 108 -9.58 -14.13 19.14
N PRO A 109 -10.20 -14.90 20.06
CA PRO A 109 -9.72 -15.00 21.44
C PRO A 109 -8.25 -15.45 21.59
N GLN A 110 -7.65 -16.01 20.52
CA GLN A 110 -6.24 -16.39 20.46
C GLN A 110 -5.35 -15.27 19.87
N GLY A 111 -5.88 -14.07 19.64
CA GLY A 111 -5.10 -12.95 19.10
C GLY A 111 -4.86 -13.00 17.58
N ILE A 112 -5.62 -13.83 16.84
CA ILE A 112 -5.45 -14.04 15.40
C ILE A 112 -6.46 -13.18 14.62
N ALA A 113 -6.00 -12.46 13.61
CA ALA A 113 -6.86 -11.70 12.71
C ALA A 113 -7.81 -12.61 11.91
N GLN A 114 -9.12 -12.34 11.93
CA GLN A 114 -10.13 -13.17 11.27
C GLN A 114 -11.42 -12.41 10.94
N GLY A 115 -12.30 -12.98 10.10
CA GLY A 115 -13.66 -12.46 9.90
C GLY A 115 -13.79 -11.30 8.90
N PHE A 116 -12.75 -11.05 8.09
CA PHE A 116 -12.77 -10.05 7.02
C PHE A 116 -12.09 -10.56 5.74
N GLU A 117 -12.35 -9.87 4.63
CA GLU A 117 -11.73 -10.14 3.32
C GLU A 117 -10.82 -8.99 2.91
N GLY A 118 -9.67 -9.32 2.32
CA GLY A 118 -8.69 -8.36 1.84
C GLY A 118 -7.71 -7.85 2.92
N PRO A 119 -6.91 -6.84 2.58
CA PRO A 119 -5.86 -6.32 3.46
C PRO A 119 -6.44 -5.31 4.45
N GLY A 120 -6.73 -5.74 5.67
CA GLY A 120 -7.09 -4.85 6.78
C GLY A 120 -5.88 -4.12 7.35
N PHE A 121 -6.08 -3.37 8.43
CA PHE A 121 -4.99 -2.81 9.23
C PHE A 121 -5.30 -2.84 10.72
N LEU A 122 -4.26 -2.93 11.55
CA LEU A 122 -4.41 -2.95 12.99
C LEU A 122 -4.72 -1.56 13.52
N SER A 123 -5.75 -1.41 14.34
CA SER A 123 -6.11 -0.13 14.95
C SER A 123 -6.63 -0.32 16.37
N VAL A 124 -6.86 0.79 17.07
CA VAL A 124 -7.50 0.77 18.39
C VAL A 124 -8.78 1.57 18.33
N GLN A 125 -9.87 0.95 18.79
CA GLN A 125 -11.18 1.57 18.92
C GLN A 125 -11.61 1.52 20.38
N GLY A 126 -11.73 2.69 21.01
CA GLY A 126 -11.93 2.77 22.46
C GLY A 126 -10.76 2.15 23.21
N GLN A 127 -11.04 1.11 24.00
CA GLN A 127 -10.06 0.36 24.78
C GLN A 127 -9.79 -1.04 24.20
N GLN A 128 -10.06 -1.25 22.90
CA GLN A 128 -9.86 -2.54 22.25
C GLN A 128 -8.99 -2.43 20.99
N LEU A 129 -8.12 -3.42 20.84
CA LEU A 129 -7.41 -3.72 19.62
C LEU A 129 -8.38 -4.33 18.60
N VAL A 130 -8.41 -3.80 17.39
CA VAL A 130 -9.28 -4.30 16.33
C VAL A 130 -8.53 -4.36 15.02
N VAL A 131 -8.95 -5.26 14.13
CA VAL A 131 -8.52 -5.20 12.73
C VAL A 131 -9.61 -4.48 11.94
N THR A 132 -9.27 -3.29 11.44
CA THR A 132 -10.17 -2.54 10.57
C THR A 132 -10.11 -3.15 9.17
N ALA A 133 -11.23 -3.72 8.73
CA ALA A 133 -11.36 -4.28 7.39
C ALA A 133 -11.18 -3.18 6.32
N PRO A 134 -10.62 -3.51 5.14
CA PRO A 134 -10.47 -2.54 4.07
C PRO A 134 -11.85 -2.05 3.60
N GLN A 135 -11.91 -0.78 3.20
CA GLN A 135 -13.05 -0.31 2.41
C GLN A 135 -13.03 -0.93 1.01
N THR A 136 -14.06 -0.67 0.20
CA THR A 136 -14.16 -1.18 -1.18
C THR A 136 -12.92 -0.90 -2.01
N PHE A 137 -12.29 0.26 -1.80
CA PHE A 137 -11.09 0.68 -2.51
C PHE A 137 -10.02 1.13 -1.52
N VAL A 138 -8.84 0.53 -1.63
CA VAL A 138 -7.64 0.98 -0.92
C VAL A 138 -6.61 1.35 -1.96
N TRP A 139 -6.09 2.58 -1.89
CA TRP A 139 -5.01 3.04 -2.74
C TRP A 139 -3.96 3.76 -1.91
N GLY A 140 -2.71 3.60 -2.32
CA GLY A 140 -1.55 4.34 -1.80
C GLY A 140 -0.74 4.93 -2.94
N TYR A 141 0.25 5.74 -2.62
CA TYR A 141 1.14 6.38 -3.59
C TYR A 141 2.43 5.60 -3.74
N LYS A 142 2.79 5.30 -5.00
CA LYS A 142 4.12 4.76 -5.35
C LYS A 142 5.18 5.78 -4.93
N THR A 143 5.95 5.46 -3.91
CA THR A 143 6.91 6.39 -3.30
C THR A 143 8.30 5.77 -3.29
N THR A 144 9.31 6.53 -3.71
CA THR A 144 10.72 6.11 -3.66
C THR A 144 11.08 5.57 -2.29
N TYR A 145 11.68 4.38 -2.25
CA TYR A 145 12.03 3.72 -0.99
C TYR A 145 13.51 3.33 -0.95
N THR A 146 14.00 2.55 -1.91
CA THR A 146 15.40 2.14 -1.97
C THR A 146 16.14 3.00 -2.99
N VAL A 147 17.30 3.51 -2.60
CA VAL A 147 18.19 4.26 -3.50
C VAL A 147 19.62 3.76 -3.38
N GLY A 148 20.36 3.82 -4.49
CA GLY A 148 21.80 3.63 -4.49
C GLY A 148 22.49 4.99 -4.61
N ILE A 149 23.42 5.30 -3.71
CA ILE A 149 24.21 6.53 -3.73
C ILE A 149 25.64 6.17 -4.16
N LYS A 150 26.15 6.85 -5.20
CA LYS A 150 27.53 6.65 -5.63
C LYS A 150 28.47 7.22 -4.58
N THR A 151 29.42 6.41 -4.14
CA THR A 151 30.53 6.79 -3.27
C THR A 151 31.84 6.75 -4.06
N SER A 152 32.94 7.19 -3.44
CA SER A 152 34.26 7.13 -4.09
C SER A 152 34.73 5.69 -4.39
N ASN A 153 34.21 4.70 -3.66
CA ASN A 153 34.72 3.32 -3.67
C ASN A 153 33.65 2.28 -4.03
N GLY A 154 32.45 2.71 -4.41
CA GLY A 154 31.32 1.80 -4.64
C GLY A 154 29.96 2.45 -4.50
N LEU A 155 28.95 1.63 -4.18
CA LEU A 155 27.54 1.98 -4.15
C LEU A 155 26.96 1.73 -2.76
N GLU A 156 26.44 2.79 -2.14
CA GLU A 156 25.76 2.70 -0.85
C GLU A 156 24.26 2.54 -1.06
N ILE A 157 23.68 1.45 -0.57
CA ILE A 157 22.24 1.17 -0.64
C ILE A 157 21.56 1.69 0.62
N ARG A 158 20.57 2.55 0.43
CA ARG A 158 19.75 3.13 1.51
C ARG A 158 18.28 2.78 1.36
N THR A 159 17.62 2.49 2.47
CA THR A 159 16.15 2.35 2.55
C THR A 159 15.52 3.53 3.27
N GLY A 160 14.33 3.95 2.84
CA GLY A 160 13.68 5.18 3.30
C GLY A 160 14.12 6.44 2.52
N GLY A 161 14.62 6.27 1.30
CA GLY A 161 15.05 7.34 0.40
C GLY A 161 16.49 7.83 0.64
N LYS A 162 16.84 8.97 0.05
CA LYS A 162 18.21 9.52 0.04
C LYS A 162 18.82 9.74 1.44
N ASN A 163 17.98 10.17 2.39
CA ASN A 163 18.38 10.43 3.78
C ASN A 163 18.04 9.25 4.71
N GLY A 164 17.72 8.10 4.13
CA GLY A 164 17.34 6.90 4.85
C GLY A 164 18.52 6.14 5.47
N LYS A 165 18.24 4.96 6.01
CA LYS A 165 19.22 4.11 6.67
C LYS A 165 20.08 3.39 5.64
N VAL A 166 21.40 3.38 5.86
CA VAL A 166 22.33 2.52 5.11
C VAL A 166 22.07 1.07 5.45
N VAL A 167 21.75 0.27 4.44
CA VAL A 167 21.51 -1.18 4.60
C VAL A 167 22.61 -2.02 3.97
N ASN A 168 23.33 -1.49 2.97
CA ASN A 168 24.44 -2.20 2.34
C ASN A 168 25.45 -1.23 1.70
N VAL A 169 26.70 -1.66 1.56
CA VAL A 169 27.75 -0.96 0.82
C VAL A 169 28.42 -1.97 -0.10
N ILE A 170 28.39 -1.71 -1.40
CA ILE A 170 28.77 -2.66 -2.45
C ILE A 170 29.94 -2.08 -3.23
N SER A 171 30.99 -2.86 -3.47
CA SER A 171 32.09 -2.43 -4.34
C SER A 171 31.61 -2.31 -5.80
N GLU A 172 32.28 -1.52 -6.64
CA GLU A 172 31.91 -1.40 -8.06
C GLU A 172 31.90 -2.77 -8.78
N SER A 173 32.88 -3.63 -8.50
CA SER A 173 32.98 -4.97 -9.09
C SER A 173 31.82 -5.88 -8.69
N ASP A 174 31.19 -5.63 -7.55
CA ASP A 174 30.14 -6.47 -7.00
C ASP A 174 28.73 -6.00 -7.36
N ILE A 175 28.56 -4.96 -8.19
CA ILE A 175 27.24 -4.54 -8.67
C ILE A 175 26.67 -5.62 -9.62
N ASN A 176 25.72 -6.42 -9.14
CA ASN A 176 25.09 -7.52 -9.88
C ASN A 176 23.66 -7.83 -9.35
N ASN A 177 22.94 -8.75 -9.99
CA ASN A 177 21.53 -9.05 -9.65
C ASN A 177 21.35 -9.58 -8.22
N ASN A 178 22.39 -10.12 -7.59
CA ASN A 178 22.33 -10.63 -6.22
C ASN A 178 22.60 -9.55 -5.17
N THR A 179 23.16 -8.41 -5.58
CA THR A 179 23.59 -7.35 -4.65
C THR A 179 22.73 -6.10 -4.73
N VAL A 180 22.03 -5.86 -5.84
CA VAL A 180 21.11 -4.73 -5.99
C VAL A 180 19.70 -5.17 -6.41
N PRO A 181 18.65 -4.50 -5.89
CA PRO A 181 17.29 -4.66 -6.41
C PRO A 181 17.25 -4.33 -7.90
N HIS A 182 16.42 -5.07 -8.66
CA HIS A 182 16.43 -4.99 -10.12
C HIS A 182 15.05 -5.06 -10.79
N ASP A 183 13.97 -5.02 -10.00
CA ASP A 183 12.60 -5.07 -10.52
C ASP A 183 12.25 -3.77 -11.28
N TYR A 184 12.68 -2.61 -10.78
CA TYR A 184 12.39 -1.30 -11.41
C TYR A 184 13.53 -0.75 -12.26
N VAL A 185 14.77 -1.12 -11.97
CA VAL A 185 15.96 -0.66 -12.70
C VAL A 185 16.90 -1.83 -12.91
N SER A 186 17.16 -2.16 -14.18
CA SER A 186 18.07 -3.26 -14.51
C SER A 186 19.49 -2.98 -14.02
N VAL A 187 20.23 -4.04 -13.69
CA VAL A 187 21.64 -3.93 -13.32
C VAL A 187 22.48 -3.28 -14.43
N SER A 188 22.15 -3.51 -15.69
CA SER A 188 22.81 -2.83 -16.82
C SER A 188 22.61 -1.31 -16.78
N THR A 189 21.41 -0.86 -16.44
CA THR A 189 21.09 0.56 -16.25
C THR A 189 21.82 1.12 -15.05
N THR A 190 21.86 0.40 -13.94
CA THR A 190 22.60 0.80 -12.73
C THR A 190 24.10 0.94 -13.00
N LYS A 191 24.73 0.00 -13.72
CA LYS A 191 26.15 0.09 -14.09
C LYS A 191 26.43 1.26 -15.03
N LYS A 192 25.56 1.47 -16.02
CA LYS A 192 25.66 2.60 -16.95
C LYS A 192 25.54 3.92 -16.20
N TRP A 193 24.56 4.05 -15.31
CA TRP A 193 24.40 5.23 -14.46
C TRP A 193 25.64 5.44 -13.59
N TYR A 194 26.11 4.40 -12.89
CA TYR A 194 27.27 4.47 -12.00
C TYR A 194 28.52 4.99 -12.73
N SER A 195 28.75 4.56 -13.98
CA SER A 195 29.91 4.98 -14.78
C SER A 195 29.87 6.47 -15.16
N ASN A 196 28.69 7.09 -15.20
CA ASN A 196 28.50 8.48 -15.62
C ASN A 196 28.17 9.44 -14.46
N ALA A 197 27.74 8.90 -13.31
CA ALA A 197 27.33 9.67 -12.16
C ALA A 197 28.52 10.23 -11.38
N ASP A 198 28.33 11.34 -10.68
CA ASP A 198 29.31 11.90 -9.74
C ASP A 198 29.14 11.29 -8.34
N THR A 199 30.18 11.42 -7.50
CA THR A 199 30.08 10.99 -6.10
C THR A 199 29.01 11.82 -5.38
N GLY A 200 28.06 11.15 -4.72
CA GLY A 200 26.91 11.76 -4.05
C GLY A 200 25.63 11.78 -4.89
N ASP A 201 25.71 11.47 -6.19
CA ASP A 201 24.53 11.22 -7.02
C ASP A 201 23.82 9.95 -6.57
N TYR A 202 22.52 9.88 -6.85
CA TYR A 202 21.71 8.72 -6.50
C TYR A 202 20.85 8.22 -7.67
N ILE A 203 20.56 6.92 -7.64
CA ILE A 203 19.60 6.24 -8.50
C ILE A 203 18.50 5.62 -7.64
N ILE A 204 17.27 5.69 -8.12
CA ILE A 204 16.13 5.03 -7.47
C ILE A 204 16.14 3.57 -7.89
N MET A 205 16.04 2.66 -6.92
CA MET A 205 16.10 1.22 -7.15
C MET A 205 14.78 0.51 -6.85
N ASP A 206 14.01 1.03 -5.90
CA ASP A 206 12.79 0.37 -5.45
C ASP A 206 11.76 1.36 -4.86
N TYR A 207 10.50 0.92 -4.80
CA TYR A 207 9.36 1.73 -4.41
C TYR A 207 8.50 1.05 -3.34
N SER A 208 8.07 1.86 -2.38
CA SER A 208 7.06 1.52 -1.37
C SER A 208 5.68 2.00 -1.78
N LEU A 209 4.66 1.55 -1.06
CA LEU A 209 3.35 2.19 -1.03
C LEU A 209 3.20 3.00 0.26
N ASN A 210 2.83 4.27 0.14
CA ASN A 210 2.68 5.18 1.28
C ASN A 210 1.47 6.11 1.08
N GLY A 211 0.98 6.75 2.14
CA GLY A 211 -0.10 7.73 2.07
C GLY A 211 -1.41 7.09 1.65
N PHE A 212 -1.73 5.93 2.24
CA PHE A 212 -2.96 5.21 1.97
C PHE A 212 -4.20 6.03 2.34
N ASN A 213 -5.27 5.88 1.57
CA ASN A 213 -6.52 6.61 1.78
C ASN A 213 -7.24 6.27 3.09
N ASP A 214 -6.93 5.13 3.70
CA ASP A 214 -7.46 4.69 4.99
C ASP A 214 -6.52 4.96 6.16
N GLY A 215 -5.38 5.63 5.92
CA GLY A 215 -4.47 6.09 6.97
C GLY A 215 -3.55 5.01 7.54
N ARG A 216 -3.51 3.80 6.95
CA ARG A 216 -2.57 2.75 7.36
C ARG A 216 -1.10 3.15 7.13
N ASN A 217 -0.20 2.44 7.80
CA ASN A 217 1.24 2.65 7.70
C ASN A 217 1.78 2.32 6.30
N PRO A 218 2.94 2.90 5.93
CA PRO A 218 3.60 2.58 4.69
C PRO A 218 3.96 1.10 4.58
N ILE A 219 3.95 0.56 3.36
CA ILE A 219 4.30 -0.83 3.07
C ILE A 219 5.59 -0.86 2.25
N THR A 220 6.60 -1.52 2.83
CA THR A 220 7.91 -1.72 2.22
C THR A 220 7.82 -2.66 1.02
N PRO A 221 8.73 -2.54 0.03
CA PRO A 221 8.70 -3.34 -1.19
C PRO A 221 8.48 -4.84 -0.97
N ASP A 222 9.26 -5.44 -0.07
CA ASP A 222 9.21 -6.87 0.27
C ASP A 222 7.82 -7.36 0.74
N ASN A 223 7.01 -6.46 1.27
CA ASN A 223 5.70 -6.76 1.85
C ASN A 223 4.53 -6.46 0.91
N ILE A 224 4.74 -5.74 -0.20
CA ILE A 224 3.67 -5.35 -1.11
C ILE A 224 3.02 -6.60 -1.72
N LYS A 225 3.84 -7.50 -2.28
CA LYS A 225 3.35 -8.76 -2.83
C LYS A 225 2.66 -9.64 -1.79
N LYS A 226 3.20 -9.67 -0.56
CA LYS A 226 2.64 -10.45 0.55
C LYS A 226 1.22 -10.00 0.90
N PHE A 227 1.00 -8.68 1.00
CA PHE A 227 -0.27 -8.14 1.47
C PHE A 227 -1.28 -7.86 0.36
N PHE A 228 -0.83 -7.52 -0.85
CA PHE A 228 -1.69 -7.06 -1.94
C PHE A 228 -1.60 -7.91 -3.21
N GLY A 229 -0.65 -8.85 -3.28
CA GLY A 229 -0.46 -9.73 -4.43
C GLY A 229 0.40 -9.16 -5.56
N GLN A 230 0.68 -10.01 -6.56
CA GLN A 230 1.57 -9.67 -7.69
C GLN A 230 1.00 -8.58 -8.59
N SER A 231 -0.33 -8.52 -8.79
CA SER A 231 -0.96 -7.53 -9.67
C SER A 231 -0.70 -6.08 -9.24
N VAL A 232 -0.52 -5.84 -7.94
CA VAL A 232 -0.17 -4.51 -7.42
C VAL A 232 1.28 -4.16 -7.69
N VAL A 233 2.19 -5.15 -7.63
CA VAL A 233 3.59 -4.97 -8.06
C VAL A 233 3.64 -4.63 -9.54
N ASP A 234 2.93 -5.39 -10.38
CA ASP A 234 2.85 -5.14 -11.83
C ASP A 234 2.25 -3.75 -12.13
N TYR A 235 1.24 -3.32 -11.35
CA TYR A 235 0.70 -1.96 -11.44
C TYR A 235 1.81 -0.94 -11.11
N MET A 236 2.51 -1.10 -9.99
CA MET A 236 3.57 -0.17 -9.61
C MET A 236 4.68 -0.06 -10.65
N GLU A 237 5.15 -1.17 -11.23
CA GLU A 237 6.20 -1.19 -12.25
C GLU A 237 5.85 -0.34 -13.49
N ASN A 238 4.57 -0.33 -13.86
CA ASN A 238 4.13 0.33 -15.08
C ASN A 238 3.84 1.82 -14.93
N TYR A 239 3.79 2.38 -13.72
CA TYR A 239 3.34 3.75 -13.50
C TYR A 239 4.42 4.68 -12.90
N PRO A 240 4.38 5.99 -13.19
CA PRO A 240 5.33 6.97 -12.66
C PRO A 240 5.38 6.99 -11.13
N SER A 241 6.53 7.35 -10.57
CA SER A 241 6.65 7.69 -9.15
C SER A 241 5.67 8.81 -8.78
N GLY A 242 5.05 8.70 -7.61
CA GLY A 242 4.00 9.61 -7.15
C GLY A 242 2.61 9.31 -7.71
N SER A 243 2.45 8.32 -8.60
CA SER A 243 1.13 7.88 -9.05
C SER A 243 0.37 7.18 -7.91
N PRO A 244 -0.95 7.39 -7.79
CA PRO A 244 -1.79 6.56 -6.94
C PRO A 244 -1.92 5.16 -7.55
N ILE A 245 -1.79 4.14 -6.71
CA ILE A 245 -1.86 2.72 -7.07
C ILE A 245 -3.01 2.11 -6.30
N MET A 246 -3.95 1.51 -7.02
CA MET A 246 -5.04 0.75 -6.40
C MET A 246 -4.46 -0.54 -5.82
N ALA A 247 -4.33 -0.60 -4.49
CA ALA A 247 -3.75 -1.72 -3.77
C ALA A 247 -4.78 -2.81 -3.46
N TYR A 248 -6.05 -2.42 -3.32
CA TYR A 248 -7.16 -3.36 -3.15
C TYR A 248 -8.44 -2.81 -3.78
N SER A 249 -9.18 -3.69 -4.43
CA SER A 249 -10.49 -3.44 -5.03
C SER A 249 -11.38 -4.62 -4.67
N GLY A 250 -12.37 -4.38 -3.80
CA GLY A 250 -13.30 -5.41 -3.35
C GLY A 250 -14.34 -5.79 -4.42
N SER A 251 -15.54 -6.18 -4.00
CA SER A 251 -16.65 -6.30 -4.95
C SER A 251 -17.13 -4.91 -5.37
N GLN A 252 -17.09 -4.61 -6.67
CA GLN A 252 -17.56 -3.34 -7.22
C GLN A 252 -18.38 -3.52 -8.50
N SER A 253 -19.20 -2.52 -8.78
CA SER A 253 -19.88 -2.30 -10.05
C SER A 253 -19.05 -1.40 -10.97
N GLU A 254 -19.17 -1.62 -12.28
CA GLU A 254 -18.55 -0.78 -13.31
C GLU A 254 -19.63 -0.14 -14.16
N THR A 255 -19.66 1.20 -14.24
CA THR A 255 -20.62 1.93 -15.08
C THR A 255 -19.91 2.91 -16.00
N THR A 256 -20.24 2.89 -17.29
CA THR A 256 -19.73 3.89 -18.23
C THR A 256 -20.36 5.24 -17.94
N VAL A 257 -19.53 6.25 -17.66
CA VAL A 257 -19.98 7.62 -17.33
C VAL A 257 -19.60 8.65 -18.38
N ALA A 258 -18.62 8.35 -19.24
CA ALA A 258 -18.27 9.18 -20.37
C ALA A 258 -17.66 8.34 -21.49
N SER A 259 -17.83 8.78 -22.73
CA SER A 259 -17.15 8.21 -23.89
C SER A 259 -16.85 9.28 -24.92
N TYR A 260 -15.80 9.04 -25.70
CA TYR A 260 -15.42 9.89 -26.83
C TYR A 260 -14.71 9.04 -27.89
N SER A 261 -14.69 9.54 -29.12
CA SER A 261 -13.98 8.91 -30.23
C SER A 261 -13.37 9.95 -31.13
N GLU A 262 -12.21 9.63 -31.71
CA GLU A 262 -11.51 10.46 -32.68
C GLU A 262 -11.00 9.62 -33.84
N SER A 263 -10.93 10.21 -35.02
CA SER A 263 -10.31 9.58 -36.19
C SER A 263 -8.88 10.11 -36.36
N LEU A 264 -7.95 9.24 -36.72
CA LEU A 264 -6.55 9.63 -36.94
C LEU A 264 -6.40 10.58 -38.15
N GLY A 265 -7.12 10.30 -39.23
CA GLY A 265 -6.99 11.00 -40.51
C GLY A 265 -5.66 10.74 -41.21
N SER A 266 -5.52 11.22 -42.45
CA SER A 266 -4.31 11.03 -43.25
C SER A 266 -3.42 12.27 -43.20
N TYR A 267 -2.12 12.03 -42.92
CA TYR A 267 -1.03 12.99 -43.04
C TYR A 267 0.20 12.22 -43.57
N PRO A 268 0.22 11.87 -44.87
CA PRO A 268 1.23 11.01 -45.47
C PRO A 268 2.66 11.53 -45.30
N GLU A 269 2.84 12.85 -45.22
CA GLU A 269 4.13 13.51 -44.99
C GLU A 269 4.81 13.09 -43.67
N TYR A 270 4.03 12.60 -42.71
CA TYR A 270 4.51 12.09 -41.42
C TYR A 270 4.35 10.56 -41.29
N GLY A 271 3.94 9.86 -42.36
CA GLY A 271 3.78 8.41 -42.41
C GLY A 271 2.58 7.89 -41.61
N ASP A 272 1.48 7.58 -42.30
CA ASP A 272 0.23 7.16 -41.66
C ASP A 272 0.34 5.87 -40.84
N ALA A 273 1.19 4.93 -41.24
CA ALA A 273 1.47 3.71 -40.47
C ALA A 273 2.14 4.02 -39.12
N ALA A 274 3.15 4.90 -39.11
CA ALA A 274 3.85 5.31 -37.89
C ALA A 274 2.93 6.12 -36.96
N ARG A 275 2.09 6.99 -37.54
CA ARG A 275 1.06 7.72 -36.80
C ARG A 275 0.02 6.78 -36.17
N SER A 276 -0.44 5.78 -36.91
CA SER A 276 -1.36 4.75 -36.40
C SER A 276 -0.74 3.94 -35.26
N TYR A 277 0.54 3.56 -35.40
CA TYR A 277 1.30 2.92 -34.33
C TYR A 277 1.35 3.79 -33.07
N ASN A 278 1.71 5.07 -33.18
CA ASN A 278 1.76 5.98 -32.03
C ASN A 278 0.40 6.19 -31.35
N ALA A 279 -0.69 6.25 -32.13
CA ALA A 279 -2.05 6.32 -31.59
C ALA A 279 -2.41 5.06 -30.77
N LYS A 280 -2.04 3.87 -31.28
CA LYS A 280 -2.19 2.58 -30.58
C LYS A 280 -1.40 2.55 -29.28
N GLN A 281 -0.15 3.00 -29.30
CA GLN A 281 0.71 3.07 -28.11
C GLN A 281 0.14 4.03 -27.06
N PHE A 282 -0.39 5.19 -27.48
CA PHE A 282 -1.12 6.10 -26.59
C PHE A 282 -2.31 5.42 -25.91
N ALA A 283 -3.16 4.74 -26.67
CA ALA A 283 -4.30 4.01 -26.12
C ALA A 283 -3.83 2.94 -25.11
N THR A 284 -2.83 2.13 -25.46
CA THR A 284 -2.22 1.12 -24.55
C THR A 284 -1.70 1.73 -23.25
N GLY A 285 -1.07 2.91 -23.35
CA GLY A 285 -0.49 3.63 -22.22
C GLY A 285 -1.51 4.17 -21.22
N TRP A 286 -2.73 4.47 -21.67
CA TRP A 286 -3.81 4.97 -20.81
C TRP A 286 -4.85 3.91 -20.45
N ASN A 287 -4.92 2.82 -21.21
CA ASN A 287 -5.90 1.76 -20.98
C ASN A 287 -5.67 1.05 -19.64
N GLY A 288 -6.70 1.01 -18.82
CA GLY A 288 -6.70 0.41 -17.49
C GLY A 288 -6.24 1.36 -16.37
N THR A 289 -5.87 2.61 -16.67
CA THR A 289 -5.46 3.57 -15.63
C THR A 289 -6.61 3.88 -14.70
N ILE A 290 -6.43 3.61 -13.40
CA ILE A 290 -7.40 3.94 -12.34
C ILE A 290 -6.94 5.23 -11.65
N ILE A 291 -7.84 6.21 -11.52
CA ILE A 291 -7.59 7.47 -10.84
C ILE A 291 -8.53 7.58 -9.64
N PRO A 292 -8.03 7.38 -8.40
CA PRO A 292 -8.86 7.51 -7.21
C PRO A 292 -9.46 8.90 -7.00
N PRO A 293 -10.50 9.02 -6.17
CA PRO A 293 -11.15 10.30 -5.86
C PRO A 293 -10.13 11.35 -5.38
N LYS A 294 -10.25 12.57 -5.89
CA LYS A 294 -9.43 13.73 -5.46
C LYS A 294 -7.93 13.50 -5.61
N THR A 295 -7.53 12.67 -6.57
CA THR A 295 -6.12 12.41 -6.90
C THR A 295 -5.85 12.71 -8.38
N SER A 296 -4.56 12.77 -8.73
CA SER A 296 -4.11 12.88 -10.11
C SER A 296 -3.29 11.65 -10.48
N SER A 297 -3.44 11.19 -11.72
CA SER A 297 -2.59 10.13 -12.26
C SER A 297 -2.17 10.42 -13.71
N SER A 298 -1.11 9.74 -14.12
CA SER A 298 -0.56 9.72 -15.48
C SER A 298 -0.84 8.37 -16.15
N GLY A 299 -0.52 8.26 -17.44
CA GLY A 299 -0.44 6.97 -18.13
C GLY A 299 0.79 6.16 -17.71
N LYS A 300 0.96 4.99 -18.34
CA LYS A 300 2.07 4.06 -18.09
C LYS A 300 3.42 4.60 -18.60
N LEU A 301 4.52 4.28 -17.90
CA LEU A 301 5.91 4.60 -18.25
C LEU A 301 6.44 3.76 -19.43
N ASN A 302 6.08 2.47 -19.47
CA ASN A 302 6.73 1.49 -20.34
C ASN A 302 6.12 1.45 -21.76
N ILE A 303 5.88 2.63 -22.34
CA ILE A 303 5.23 2.79 -23.64
C ILE A 303 6.22 3.38 -24.64
N GLY A 304 6.57 2.59 -25.65
CA GLY A 304 7.44 3.02 -26.73
C GLY A 304 6.67 3.80 -27.80
N TYR A 305 7.21 4.92 -28.26
CA TYR A 305 6.69 5.68 -29.39
C TYR A 305 7.70 5.69 -30.53
N GLN A 306 7.21 5.66 -31.76
CA GLN A 306 8.04 5.83 -32.94
C GLN A 306 8.30 7.33 -33.17
N PRO A 307 9.58 7.76 -33.21
CA PRO A 307 9.92 9.13 -33.59
C PRO A 307 9.69 9.32 -35.09
N ILE A 308 9.09 10.45 -35.46
CA ILE A 308 8.82 10.85 -36.84
C ILE A 308 9.48 12.21 -37.05
N ALA A 309 10.25 12.36 -38.14
CA ALA A 309 10.93 13.61 -38.45
C ALA A 309 9.92 14.74 -38.67
N ASP A 310 10.13 15.87 -37.98
CA ASP A 310 9.31 17.07 -38.09
C ASP A 310 10.21 18.30 -37.88
N PRO A 311 10.47 19.10 -38.93
CA PRO A 311 11.27 20.33 -38.82
C PRO A 311 10.74 21.35 -37.80
N ASN A 312 9.44 21.31 -37.49
CA ASN A 312 8.83 22.21 -36.52
C ASN A 312 9.05 21.77 -35.07
N ALA A 313 9.43 20.51 -34.86
CA ALA A 313 9.69 19.91 -33.54
C ALA A 313 11.09 20.27 -33.02
N THR A 314 11.42 21.56 -33.04
CA THR A 314 12.75 22.08 -32.67
C THR A 314 13.12 21.80 -31.21
N SER A 315 12.14 21.79 -30.31
CA SER A 315 12.34 21.47 -28.88
C SER A 315 12.71 20.01 -28.61
N THR A 316 12.53 19.12 -29.59
CA THR A 316 12.79 17.68 -29.50
C THR A 316 13.81 17.23 -30.53
N GLY A 317 14.63 18.15 -31.06
CA GLY A 317 15.70 17.84 -32.01
C GLY A 317 15.23 17.51 -33.43
N GLY A 318 14.05 17.99 -33.82
CA GLY A 318 13.48 17.78 -35.15
C GLY A 318 12.68 16.47 -35.30
N TYR A 319 12.24 15.88 -34.19
CA TYR A 319 11.41 14.66 -34.18
C TYR A 319 10.20 14.80 -33.27
N ALA A 320 9.06 14.28 -33.71
CA ALA A 320 7.80 14.29 -32.97
C ALA A 320 7.18 12.89 -32.91
N THR A 321 6.26 12.70 -31.97
CA THR A 321 5.42 11.49 -31.86
C THR A 321 4.08 11.72 -32.56
N HIS A 322 4.09 12.05 -33.86
CA HIS A 322 2.84 12.28 -34.59
C HIS A 322 1.88 11.09 -34.49
N GLY A 323 0.58 11.38 -34.47
CA GLY A 323 -0.49 10.40 -34.25
C GLY A 323 -1.02 10.35 -32.81
N VAL A 324 -0.31 10.92 -31.83
CA VAL A 324 -0.80 10.99 -30.43
C VAL A 324 -1.88 12.05 -30.22
N CYS A 325 -1.95 13.10 -31.05
CA CYS A 325 -2.91 14.20 -30.84
C CYS A 325 -4.38 13.76 -30.99
N PRO A 326 -4.78 12.96 -32.00
CA PRO A 326 -6.14 12.41 -32.06
C PRO A 326 -6.47 11.53 -30.85
N ALA A 327 -5.53 10.70 -30.37
CA ALA A 327 -5.72 9.91 -29.16
C ALA A 327 -5.84 10.79 -27.90
N GLY A 328 -5.02 11.83 -27.80
CA GLY A 328 -5.08 12.83 -26.74
C GLY A 328 -6.38 13.63 -26.74
N ARG A 329 -6.93 13.94 -27.91
CA ARG A 329 -8.26 14.56 -28.03
C ARG A 329 -9.38 13.61 -27.60
N SER A 330 -9.28 12.33 -27.95
CA SER A 330 -10.22 11.30 -27.47
C SER A 330 -10.24 11.23 -25.94
N LEU A 331 -9.04 11.19 -25.33
CA LEU A 331 -8.89 11.20 -23.88
C LEU A 331 -9.45 12.49 -23.26
N ARG A 332 -9.01 13.65 -23.74
CA ARG A 332 -9.49 14.98 -23.31
C ARG A 332 -11.00 15.10 -23.42
N GLY A 333 -11.58 14.65 -24.54
CA GLY A 333 -13.02 14.70 -24.81
C GLY A 333 -13.82 13.87 -23.82
N ALA A 334 -13.37 12.65 -23.49
CA ALA A 334 -14.02 11.81 -22.51
C ALA A 334 -13.87 12.37 -21.08
N VAL A 335 -12.69 12.89 -20.74
CA VAL A 335 -12.42 13.51 -19.42
C VAL A 335 -13.29 14.74 -19.20
N THR A 336 -13.35 15.62 -20.20
CA THR A 336 -14.08 16.88 -20.10
C THR A 336 -15.60 16.70 -20.20
N SER A 337 -16.09 15.67 -20.91
CA SER A 337 -17.53 15.34 -20.91
C SER A 337 -18.02 14.78 -19.58
N LEU A 338 -17.14 14.19 -18.76
CA LEU A 338 -17.42 13.86 -17.35
C LEU A 338 -17.43 15.10 -16.43
N GLY A 339 -17.16 16.30 -16.96
CA GLY A 339 -17.05 17.54 -16.19
C GLY A 339 -15.72 17.70 -15.45
N LEU A 340 -14.70 16.91 -15.81
CA LEU A 340 -13.33 17.13 -15.34
C LEU A 340 -12.68 18.27 -16.14
N GLY A 341 -11.66 18.91 -15.55
CA GLY A 341 -10.91 19.97 -16.22
C GLY A 341 -10.01 19.45 -17.36
N LEU A 342 -9.40 20.38 -18.11
CA LEU A 342 -8.36 20.05 -19.08
C LEU A 342 -7.21 19.31 -18.35
N PRO A 343 -6.79 18.12 -18.83
CA PRO A 343 -5.63 17.44 -18.26
C PRO A 343 -4.39 18.32 -18.31
N SER A 344 -3.60 18.33 -17.24
CA SER A 344 -2.30 19.01 -17.23
C SER A 344 -1.40 18.37 -18.29
N GLY A 345 -0.65 19.19 -19.02
CA GLY A 345 0.18 18.72 -20.15
C GLY A 345 -0.58 18.60 -21.48
N MET A 346 -1.88 18.88 -21.52
CA MET A 346 -2.67 18.95 -22.76
C MET A 346 -3.05 20.39 -23.12
N ALA A 347 -3.40 20.60 -24.40
CA ALA A 347 -3.98 21.84 -24.92
C ALA A 347 -5.40 21.59 -25.49
N TRP A 348 -6.20 22.65 -25.66
CA TRP A 348 -7.57 22.56 -26.24
C TRP A 348 -7.62 22.44 -27.76
N GLY A 349 -6.55 22.82 -28.46
CA GLY A 349 -6.50 22.80 -29.92
C GLY A 349 -6.41 21.41 -30.54
N GLU A 350 -6.17 21.40 -31.86
CA GLU A 350 -5.92 20.20 -32.66
C GLU A 350 -4.65 19.48 -32.18
N LEU A 351 -3.60 20.25 -31.87
CA LEU A 351 -2.38 19.80 -31.21
C LEU A 351 -2.64 19.63 -29.72
N SER A 352 -3.34 18.55 -29.36
CA SER A 352 -3.76 18.29 -27.97
C SER A 352 -2.61 17.90 -27.05
N VAL A 353 -1.53 17.34 -27.61
CA VAL A 353 -0.28 17.01 -26.91
C VAL A 353 0.82 17.92 -27.44
N PRO A 354 1.24 18.95 -26.67
CA PRO A 354 2.29 19.88 -27.08
C PRO A 354 3.65 19.18 -27.28
N TYR A 355 4.51 19.75 -28.13
CA TYR A 355 5.90 19.30 -28.26
C TYR A 355 6.62 19.36 -26.91
N GLY A 356 7.46 18.36 -26.64
CA GLY A 356 8.18 18.23 -25.37
C GLY A 356 7.36 17.64 -24.22
N VAL A 357 6.05 17.40 -24.40
CA VAL A 357 5.23 16.69 -23.41
C VAL A 357 5.24 15.19 -23.73
N SER A 358 5.64 14.37 -22.75
CA SER A 358 5.52 12.91 -22.86
C SER A 358 4.03 12.51 -22.94
N PRO A 359 3.58 11.73 -23.95
CA PRO A 359 2.15 11.46 -24.15
C PRO A 359 1.46 10.67 -23.03
N THR A 360 2.21 9.92 -22.22
CA THR A 360 1.68 9.19 -21.06
C THR A 360 2.13 9.80 -19.74
N GLU A 361 3.42 10.09 -19.59
CA GLU A 361 3.97 10.56 -18.32
C GLU A 361 3.73 12.06 -18.07
N GLY A 362 3.83 12.85 -19.14
CA GLY A 362 3.73 14.31 -19.09
C GLY A 362 2.30 14.82 -18.95
N ILE A 363 1.32 13.93 -19.12
CA ILE A 363 -0.10 14.26 -19.01
C ILE A 363 -0.63 13.75 -17.68
N LYS A 364 -1.37 14.61 -16.95
CA LYS A 364 -2.01 14.27 -15.67
C LYS A 364 -3.49 14.60 -15.69
N ILE A 365 -4.31 13.62 -15.33
CA ILE A 365 -5.75 13.79 -15.15
C ILE A 365 -6.05 13.86 -13.65
N TYR A 366 -6.69 14.94 -13.23
CA TYR A 366 -7.21 15.08 -11.86
C TYR A 366 -8.66 14.60 -11.80
N ASN A 367 -8.93 13.60 -10.97
CA ASN A 367 -10.28 13.12 -10.72
C ASN A 367 -10.93 13.96 -9.61
N SER A 368 -11.72 14.95 -10.00
CA SER A 368 -12.48 15.78 -9.05
C SER A 368 -13.74 15.08 -8.50
N GLN A 369 -14.06 13.86 -8.92
CA GLN A 369 -15.21 13.10 -8.42
C GLN A 369 -14.93 12.56 -7.01
N ASN A 370 -15.98 12.02 -6.37
CA ASN A 370 -15.90 11.32 -5.07
C ASN A 370 -15.83 9.78 -5.22
N TYR A 371 -15.64 9.27 -6.43
CA TYR A 371 -15.48 7.84 -6.75
C TYR A 371 -14.26 7.62 -7.65
N PRO A 372 -13.60 6.45 -7.59
CA PRO A 372 -12.53 6.12 -8.53
C PRO A 372 -13.05 6.02 -9.96
N ILE A 373 -12.24 6.47 -10.91
CA ILE A 373 -12.51 6.31 -12.35
C ILE A 373 -11.47 5.39 -12.98
N LYS A 374 -11.88 4.55 -13.93
CA LYS A 374 -11.00 3.74 -14.78
C LYS A 374 -11.09 4.25 -16.22
N ILE A 375 -9.95 4.57 -16.81
CA ILE A 375 -9.83 4.96 -18.21
C ILE A 375 -9.67 3.70 -19.05
N LEU A 376 -10.55 3.49 -20.00
CA LEU A 376 -10.44 2.45 -21.01
C LEU A 376 -10.22 3.10 -22.36
N MET A 377 -9.15 2.69 -23.05
CA MET A 377 -8.81 3.20 -24.37
C MET A 377 -8.44 2.04 -25.29
N TRP A 378 -8.91 2.11 -26.53
CA TRP A 378 -8.57 1.14 -27.56
C TRP A 378 -8.66 1.81 -28.93
N THR A 379 -8.17 1.11 -29.95
CA THR A 379 -8.22 1.58 -31.33
C THR A 379 -8.75 0.48 -32.25
N GLU A 380 -9.40 0.87 -33.33
CA GLU A 380 -9.81 -0.02 -34.41
C GLU A 380 -9.25 0.50 -35.75
N GLY A 381 -8.98 -0.41 -36.69
CA GLY A 381 -8.41 -0.07 -38.00
C GLY A 381 -6.87 0.06 -38.05
N SER A 382 -6.38 0.57 -39.18
CA SER A 382 -4.95 0.80 -39.46
C SER A 382 -4.73 2.08 -40.25
N ASP A 383 -3.49 2.57 -40.23
CA ASP A 383 -3.07 3.76 -40.98
C ASP A 383 -4.02 4.94 -40.73
N SER A 384 -4.34 5.71 -41.77
CA SER A 384 -5.24 6.87 -41.70
C SER A 384 -6.68 6.54 -41.26
N SER A 385 -7.10 5.28 -41.40
CA SER A 385 -8.43 4.80 -41.00
C SER A 385 -8.55 4.44 -39.53
N THR A 386 -7.46 4.58 -38.75
CA THR A 386 -7.47 4.26 -37.33
C THR A 386 -8.45 5.15 -36.56
N VAL A 387 -9.38 4.54 -35.83
CA VAL A 387 -10.30 5.22 -34.91
C VAL A 387 -9.87 4.94 -33.48
N ILE A 388 -9.86 5.98 -32.64
CA ILE A 388 -9.43 5.93 -31.24
C ILE A 388 -10.62 6.15 -30.33
N TYR A 389 -10.90 5.18 -29.48
CA TYR A 389 -12.01 5.22 -28.53
C TYR A 389 -11.49 5.44 -27.11
N THR A 390 -12.18 6.30 -26.36
CA THR A 390 -11.99 6.46 -24.93
C THR A 390 -13.31 6.29 -24.20
N ARG A 391 -13.26 5.59 -23.08
CA ARG A 391 -14.36 5.43 -22.15
C ARG A 391 -13.87 5.66 -20.73
N ILE A 392 -14.65 6.40 -19.95
CA ILE A 392 -14.44 6.51 -18.51
C ILE A 392 -15.49 5.68 -17.80
N VAL A 393 -15.02 4.80 -16.93
CA VAL A 393 -15.83 3.90 -16.12
C VAL A 393 -15.75 4.36 -14.67
N LYS A 394 -16.91 4.57 -14.05
CA LYS A 394 -17.04 4.71 -12.60
C LYS A 394 -16.91 3.34 -11.93
N LEU A 395 -16.08 3.27 -10.89
CA LEU A 395 -16.01 2.13 -9.98
C LEU A 395 -16.84 2.46 -8.73
N GLY A 396 -17.82 1.63 -8.38
CA GLY A 396 -18.81 1.95 -7.35
C GLY A 396 -19.30 0.77 -6.54
#